data_AF-A0A6J4HIQ4-F1
#
_entry.id   AF-A0A6J4HIQ4-F1
#
_cell.length_a   1.000
_cell.length_b   1.000
_cell.length_c   1.000
_cell.angle_alpha   90.00
_cell.angle_beta   90.00
_cell.angle_gamma   90.00
#
_symmetry.space_group_name_H-M   'P 1'
#
loop_
_entity.id
_entity.type
_entity.pdbx_description
1 polymer ?
#
loop_
_entity_poly.entity_id
_entity_poly.type
_entity_poly.pdbx_seq_one_letter_code
_entity_poly.pdbx_strand_id
1 'polypeptide(L)'
;MTEETDVRRGVVTIEDDGRQRLEFRRSWPDPIEDVWGALAEPDRLARWIGVYSGERGTGGSGTFVMTHEEGEHAGDPMTIVACDPPRRLVVEWTQQETENWRVDLDLWAEDGRTWLRFVQVFPADADVTDFAMGWHWYLAKLEAEVSGAPGPGHWDAFYAEVGPAYGRAPAD
;
A
#
# COMPACT_ATOMS: atom_id res chain seq x y z
N MET A 1 21.70 -10.28 -0.64
CA MET A 1 20.60 -9.59 -1.35
C MET A 1 19.29 -10.35 -1.26
N THR A 2 19.27 -11.69 -1.19
CA THR A 2 18.02 -12.48 -1.10
C THR A 2 17.26 -12.34 0.22
N GLU A 3 17.95 -12.09 1.34
CA GLU A 3 17.33 -11.93 2.68
C GLU A 3 16.51 -10.64 2.81
N GLU A 4 16.98 -9.52 2.27
CA GLU A 4 16.24 -8.25 2.35
C GLU A 4 14.93 -8.28 1.56
N THR A 5 14.92 -8.92 0.40
CA THR A 5 13.71 -9.07 -0.43
C THR A 5 12.69 -10.00 0.23
N ASP A 6 13.13 -11.04 0.95
CA ASP A 6 12.24 -11.96 1.66
C ASP A 6 11.52 -11.26 2.82
N VAL A 7 12.26 -10.45 3.60
CA VAL A 7 11.71 -9.65 4.72
C VAL A 7 10.75 -8.55 4.24
N ARG A 8 10.88 -8.11 2.98
CA ARG A 8 10.00 -7.10 2.39
C ARG A 8 8.74 -7.69 1.72
N ARG A 9 8.61 -9.00 1.55
CA ARG A 9 7.39 -9.58 0.97
C ARG A 9 6.20 -9.45 1.92
N GLY A 10 5.02 -9.39 1.31
CA GLY A 10 3.77 -9.46 2.04
C GLY A 10 3.51 -10.90 2.45
N VAL A 11 3.02 -11.10 3.66
CA VAL A 11 2.58 -12.41 4.13
C VAL A 11 1.09 -12.53 3.86
N VAL A 12 0.69 -13.60 3.17
CA VAL A 12 -0.71 -13.96 2.96
C VAL A 12 -1.11 -15.01 3.98
N THR A 13 -2.20 -14.76 4.69
CA THR A 13 -2.81 -15.67 5.67
C THR A 13 -4.27 -15.88 5.31
N ILE A 14 -4.83 -17.03 5.68
CA ILE A 14 -6.26 -17.33 5.53
C ILE A 14 -6.90 -17.13 6.91
N GLU A 15 -7.89 -16.26 6.99
CA GLU A 15 -8.67 -15.99 8.19
C GLU A 15 -9.67 -17.13 8.45
N ASP A 16 -10.21 -17.22 9.67
CA ASP A 16 -11.16 -18.28 10.06
C ASP A 16 -12.43 -18.32 9.21
N ASP A 17 -12.82 -17.19 8.61
CA ASP A 17 -13.97 -17.04 7.72
C ASP A 17 -13.67 -17.37 6.24
N GLY A 18 -12.44 -17.78 5.94
CA GLY A 18 -11.95 -18.14 4.61
C GLY A 18 -11.43 -16.95 3.79
N ARG A 19 -11.54 -15.71 4.26
CA ARG A 19 -10.94 -14.55 3.59
C ARG A 19 -9.42 -14.61 3.63
N GLN A 20 -8.80 -13.98 2.65
CA GLN A 20 -7.34 -13.89 2.57
C GLN A 20 -6.88 -12.53 3.10
N ARG A 21 -5.90 -12.54 3.98
CA ARG A 21 -5.29 -11.35 4.59
C ARG A 21 -3.86 -11.21 4.11
N LEU A 22 -3.57 -10.11 3.42
CA LEU A 22 -2.24 -9.68 2.99
C LEU A 22 -1.70 -8.65 3.99
N GLU A 23 -0.53 -8.94 4.56
CA GLU A 23 0.12 -8.05 5.52
C GLU A 23 1.56 -7.71 5.11
N PHE A 24 1.90 -6.42 5.11
CA PHE A 24 3.29 -5.97 5.01
C PHE A 24 3.70 -5.26 6.30
N ARG A 25 4.97 -5.46 6.67
CA ARG A 25 5.64 -4.66 7.70
C ARG A 25 6.78 -3.88 7.09
N ARG A 26 6.86 -2.59 7.41
CA ARG A 26 7.94 -1.68 7.02
C ARG A 26 8.42 -0.91 8.23
N SER A 27 9.70 -0.53 8.24
CA SER A 27 10.21 0.34 9.29
C SER A 27 11.24 1.34 8.76
N TRP A 28 11.25 2.52 9.36
CA TRP A 28 12.13 3.62 9.03
C TRP A 28 12.83 4.15 10.29
N PRO A 29 14.07 4.63 10.19
CA PRO A 29 14.69 5.40 11.27
C PRO A 29 14.05 6.79 11.43
N ASP A 30 13.24 7.22 10.46
CA ASP A 30 12.54 8.50 10.42
C ASP A 30 11.40 8.59 11.47
N PRO A 31 11.09 9.81 11.97
CA PRO A 31 10.03 10.01 12.96
C PRO A 31 8.65 9.69 12.39
N ILE A 32 7.71 9.34 13.28
CA ILE A 32 6.37 8.88 12.89
C ILE A 32 5.59 9.95 12.13
N GLU A 33 5.84 11.22 12.44
CA GLU A 33 5.26 12.37 11.77
C GLU A 33 5.68 12.44 10.30
N ASP A 34 6.94 12.10 9.97
CA ASP A 34 7.43 12.12 8.59
C ASP A 34 6.83 10.97 7.78
N VAL A 35 6.67 9.78 8.37
CA VAL A 35 6.00 8.65 7.73
C VAL A 35 4.51 8.93 7.55
N TRP A 36 3.85 9.47 8.57
CA TRP A 36 2.46 9.88 8.50
C TRP A 36 2.23 10.93 7.41
N GLY A 37 3.12 11.91 7.30
CA GLY A 37 3.05 12.93 6.25
C GLY A 37 3.05 12.31 4.85
N ALA A 38 3.86 11.27 4.60
CA ALA A 38 3.86 10.57 3.31
C ALA A 38 2.53 9.85 2.99
N LEU A 39 1.77 9.44 4.02
CA LEU A 39 0.49 8.76 3.87
C LEU A 39 -0.70 9.73 3.78
N ALA A 40 -0.63 10.88 4.45
CA ALA A 40 -1.77 11.76 4.65
C ALA A 40 -1.68 13.10 3.90
N GLU A 41 -0.47 13.63 3.66
CA GLU A 41 -0.29 14.92 2.98
C GLU A 41 -0.46 14.76 1.46
N PRO A 42 -1.35 15.55 0.82
CA PRO A 42 -1.68 15.38 -0.60
C PRO A 42 -0.45 15.39 -1.51
N ASP A 43 0.46 16.36 -1.32
CA ASP A 43 1.64 16.54 -2.16
C ASP A 43 2.64 15.39 -2.02
N ARG A 44 2.69 14.73 -0.86
CA ARG A 44 3.58 13.59 -0.62
C ARG A 44 2.95 12.28 -1.07
N LEU A 45 1.66 12.09 -0.81
CA LEU A 45 0.89 10.94 -1.27
C LEU A 45 0.97 10.79 -2.80
N ALA A 46 0.87 11.91 -3.53
CA ALA A 46 0.96 11.97 -4.98
C ALA A 46 2.29 11.46 -5.55
N ARG A 47 3.38 11.55 -4.78
CA ARG A 47 4.72 11.17 -5.24
C ARG A 47 4.92 9.67 -5.32
N TRP A 48 4.20 8.88 -4.51
CA TRP A 48 4.41 7.44 -4.45
C TRP A 48 3.23 6.63 -4.95
N ILE A 49 1.98 7.02 -4.70
CA ILE A 49 0.81 6.20 -5.07
C ILE A 49 -0.23 6.91 -5.92
N GLY A 50 -0.61 8.14 -5.56
CA GLY A 50 -1.83 8.71 -6.14
C GLY A 50 -2.32 10.00 -5.49
N VAL A 51 -3.36 10.55 -6.09
CA VAL A 51 -4.01 11.78 -5.64
C VAL A 51 -5.40 11.46 -5.08
N TYR A 52 -5.66 11.90 -3.85
CA TYR A 52 -7.00 11.84 -3.25
C TYR A 52 -7.67 13.22 -3.31
N SER A 53 -8.85 13.27 -3.91
CA SER A 53 -9.71 14.45 -4.01
C SER A 53 -11.02 14.21 -3.26
N GLY A 54 -11.23 14.88 -2.13
CA GLY A 54 -12.46 14.73 -1.35
C GLY A 54 -12.33 15.26 0.07
N GLU A 55 -13.33 14.93 0.88
CA GLU A 55 -13.33 15.27 2.31
C GLU A 55 -12.29 14.43 3.05
N ARG A 56 -11.52 15.07 3.92
CA ARG A 56 -10.46 14.43 4.72
C ARG A 56 -10.94 14.16 6.13
N GLY A 57 -10.40 13.11 6.74
CA GLY A 57 -10.77 12.66 8.08
C GLY A 57 -11.81 11.54 8.06
N THR A 58 -12.07 10.98 9.24
CA THR A 58 -13.00 9.85 9.43
C THR A 58 -14.39 10.16 8.86
N GLY A 59 -14.89 9.30 8.00
CA GLY A 59 -16.17 9.43 7.30
C GLY A 59 -16.10 10.25 6.01
N GLY A 60 -14.96 10.88 5.70
CA GLY A 60 -14.79 11.65 4.47
C GLY A 60 -14.80 10.76 3.23
N SER A 61 -15.50 11.19 2.19
CA SER A 61 -15.59 10.50 0.91
C SER A 61 -14.99 11.34 -0.23
N GLY A 62 -14.44 10.67 -1.22
CA GLY A 62 -13.82 11.31 -2.37
C GLY A 62 -13.48 10.33 -3.47
N THR A 63 -12.57 10.76 -4.34
CA THR A 63 -12.07 10.01 -5.48
C THR A 63 -10.56 9.88 -5.38
N PHE A 64 -10.05 8.67 -5.58
CA PHE A 64 -8.61 8.37 -5.56
C PHE A 64 -8.12 7.97 -6.94
N VAL A 65 -7.08 8.64 -7.44
CA VAL A 65 -6.46 8.36 -8.74
C VAL A 65 -5.05 7.87 -8.50
N MET A 66 -4.73 6.63 -8.91
CA MET A 66 -3.35 6.15 -8.88
C MET A 66 -2.53 6.76 -10.02
N THR A 67 -1.31 7.23 -9.72
CA THR A 67 -0.48 7.97 -10.70
C THR A 67 0.20 7.09 -11.74
N HIS A 68 0.17 5.77 -11.60
CA HIS A 68 0.84 4.83 -12.50
C HIS A 68 -0.12 4.05 -13.41
N GLU A 69 -1.44 4.23 -13.28
CA GLU A 69 -2.37 3.62 -14.21
C GLU A 69 -2.32 4.36 -15.55
N GLU A 70 -2.07 3.63 -16.64
CA GLU A 70 -2.03 4.19 -17.99
C GLU A 70 -3.44 4.55 -18.47
N GLY A 71 -3.72 5.84 -18.67
CA GLY A 71 -4.97 6.32 -19.27
C GLY A 71 -5.61 7.47 -18.51
N GLU A 72 -6.76 7.93 -19.03
CA GLU A 72 -7.58 8.96 -18.39
C GLU A 72 -8.52 8.27 -17.38
N HIS A 73 -7.95 7.79 -16.28
CA HIS A 73 -8.74 7.14 -15.22
C HIS A 73 -9.42 8.22 -14.37
N ALA A 74 -10.75 8.18 -14.31
CA ALA A 74 -11.55 9.15 -13.54
C ALA A 74 -11.32 9.04 -12.02
N GLY A 75 -10.61 8.01 -11.58
CA GLY A 75 -10.35 7.67 -10.19
C GLY A 75 -11.50 6.90 -9.57
N ASP A 76 -11.16 6.12 -8.54
CA ASP A 76 -12.09 5.23 -7.88
C ASP A 76 -12.68 5.90 -6.63
N PRO A 77 -13.99 5.72 -6.37
CA PRO A 77 -14.62 6.24 -5.17
C PRO A 77 -13.98 5.60 -3.93
N MET A 78 -13.51 6.45 -3.01
CA MET A 78 -12.80 6.04 -1.80
C MET A 78 -13.40 6.75 -0.58
N THR A 79 -13.55 6.01 0.51
CA THR A 79 -13.99 6.53 1.81
C THR A 79 -12.87 6.34 2.85
N ILE A 80 -12.62 7.37 3.65
CA ILE A 80 -11.73 7.28 4.81
C ILE A 80 -12.56 6.74 5.99
N VAL A 81 -12.41 5.45 6.27
CA VAL A 81 -13.18 4.77 7.33
C VAL A 81 -12.70 5.17 8.71
N ALA A 82 -11.39 5.42 8.89
CA ALA A 82 -10.83 5.93 10.13
C ALA A 82 -9.56 6.74 9.86
N CYS A 83 -9.39 7.83 10.58
CA CYS A 83 -8.18 8.65 10.55
C CYS A 83 -7.88 9.16 11.96
N ASP A 84 -6.82 8.62 12.56
CA ASP A 84 -6.28 8.99 13.88
C ASP A 84 -4.79 9.33 13.74
N PRO A 85 -4.45 10.58 13.38
CA PRO A 85 -3.06 10.99 13.19
C PRO A 85 -2.23 10.93 14.48
N PRO A 86 -0.95 10.51 14.43
CA PRO A 86 -0.21 9.96 13.30
C PRO A 86 -0.19 8.42 13.28
N ARG A 87 -1.22 7.76 13.85
CA ARG A 87 -1.17 6.33 14.20
C ARG A 87 -2.00 5.42 13.31
N ARG A 88 -3.12 5.88 12.77
CA ARG A 88 -4.02 5.00 12.02
C ARG A 88 -4.71 5.70 10.86
N LEU A 89 -4.66 5.07 9.70
CA LEU A 89 -5.44 5.43 8.54
C LEU A 89 -6.10 4.16 7.99
N VAL A 90 -7.41 4.21 7.79
CA VAL A 90 -8.16 3.15 7.15
C VAL A 90 -8.92 3.75 5.99
N VAL A 91 -8.72 3.18 4.81
CA VAL A 91 -9.39 3.58 3.58
C VAL A 91 -10.10 2.40 2.95
N GLU A 92 -11.17 2.71 2.25
CA GLU A 92 -11.99 1.71 1.58
C GLU A 92 -12.36 2.23 0.18
N TRP A 93 -12.04 1.44 -0.86
CA TRP A 93 -12.49 1.68 -2.22
C TRP A 93 -13.83 1.00 -2.44
N THR A 94 -14.82 1.78 -2.84
CA THR A 94 -16.17 1.29 -3.09
C THR A 94 -16.21 0.57 -4.42
N GLN A 95 -16.48 -0.73 -4.39
CA GLN A 95 -16.65 -1.54 -5.59
C GLN A 95 -18.14 -1.65 -5.92
N GLN A 96 -18.52 -1.48 -7.20
CA GLN A 96 -19.94 -1.47 -7.61
C GLN A 96 -20.57 -2.87 -7.59
N GLU A 97 -19.78 -3.91 -7.86
CA GLU A 97 -20.28 -5.29 -8.07
C GLU A 97 -19.65 -6.31 -7.11
N THR A 98 -18.64 -5.92 -6.33
CA THR A 98 -17.88 -6.81 -5.43
C THR A 98 -17.76 -6.20 -4.04
N GLU A 99 -17.23 -6.96 -3.09
CA GLU A 99 -16.90 -6.43 -1.77
C GLU A 99 -15.89 -5.28 -1.88
N ASN A 100 -16.10 -4.23 -1.07
CA ASN A 100 -15.22 -3.08 -1.03
C ASN A 100 -13.80 -3.49 -0.64
N TRP A 101 -12.81 -2.85 -1.27
CA TRP A 101 -11.41 -3.09 -0.93
C TRP A 101 -11.00 -2.20 0.23
N ARG A 102 -10.69 -2.82 1.36
CA ARG A 102 -10.28 -2.13 2.57
C ARG A 102 -8.78 -2.27 2.81
N VAL A 103 -8.12 -1.16 3.09
CA VAL A 103 -6.73 -1.10 3.51
C VAL A 103 -6.63 -0.45 4.89
N ASP A 104 -5.97 -1.13 5.82
CA ASP A 104 -5.63 -0.64 7.14
C ASP A 104 -4.13 -0.33 7.21
N LEU A 105 -3.80 0.89 7.64
CA LEU A 105 -2.44 1.38 7.86
C LEU A 105 -2.31 1.74 9.35
N ASP A 106 -1.52 0.96 10.07
CA ASP A 106 -1.21 1.19 11.48
C ASP A 106 0.26 1.58 11.64
N LEU A 107 0.51 2.71 12.29
CA LEU A 107 1.82 3.29 12.56
C LEU A 107 2.10 3.34 14.05
N TRP A 108 3.31 2.96 14.45
CA TRP A 108 3.79 3.11 15.83
C TRP A 108 5.31 3.32 15.86
N ALA A 109 5.79 3.91 16.95
CA ALA A 109 7.23 4.07 17.20
C ALA A 109 7.69 3.00 18.18
N GLU A 110 8.78 2.30 17.85
CA GLU A 110 9.38 1.24 18.66
C GLU A 110 10.88 1.18 18.38
N ASP A 111 11.71 1.06 19.43
CA ASP A 111 13.17 0.99 19.35
C ASP A 111 13.82 2.11 18.51
N GLY A 112 13.27 3.33 18.61
CA GLY A 112 13.77 4.50 17.87
C GLY A 112 13.50 4.44 16.36
N ARG A 113 12.58 3.57 15.92
CA ARG A 113 12.13 3.45 14.53
C ARG A 113 10.63 3.65 14.45
N THR A 114 10.16 4.13 13.32
CA THR A 114 8.73 4.10 12.98
C THR A 114 8.43 2.81 12.23
N TRP A 115 7.39 2.10 12.64
CA TRP A 115 6.89 0.90 11.99
C TRP A 115 5.54 1.17 11.34
N LEU A 116 5.35 0.65 10.13
CA LEU A 116 4.07 0.55 9.44
C LEU A 116 3.67 -0.92 9.36
N ARG A 117 2.43 -1.20 9.71
CA ARG A 117 1.69 -2.41 9.34
C ARG A 117 0.64 -2.01 8.31
N PHE A 118 0.82 -2.53 7.09
CA PHE A 118 -0.16 -2.44 6.02
C PHE A 118 -0.95 -3.75 5.99
N VAL A 119 -2.26 -3.66 5.88
CA VAL A 119 -3.15 -4.82 5.80
C VAL A 119 -4.19 -4.58 4.72
N GLN A 120 -4.40 -5.57 3.86
CA GLN A 120 -5.56 -5.64 2.99
C GLN A 120 -6.22 -7.02 3.13
N VAL A 121 -7.55 -7.02 3.15
CA VAL A 121 -8.35 -8.26 3.19
C VAL A 121 -9.04 -8.45 1.86
N PHE A 122 -9.05 -9.69 1.39
CA PHE A 122 -9.63 -10.12 0.12
C PHE A 122 -10.64 -11.24 0.34
N PRO A 123 -11.62 -11.40 -0.57
CA PRO A 123 -12.46 -12.58 -0.65
C PRO A 123 -11.65 -13.87 -0.76
N ALA A 124 -12.26 -15.00 -0.38
CA ALA A 124 -11.61 -16.31 -0.35
C ALA A 124 -11.05 -16.76 -1.72
N ASP A 125 -11.69 -16.36 -2.81
CA ASP A 125 -11.38 -16.74 -4.19
C ASP A 125 -10.46 -15.75 -4.92
N ALA A 126 -10.00 -14.68 -4.26
CA ALA A 126 -9.13 -13.70 -4.87
C ALA A 126 -7.72 -14.25 -5.17
N ASP A 127 -7.15 -13.93 -6.33
CA ASP A 127 -5.70 -14.11 -6.56
C ASP A 127 -4.95 -12.93 -5.94
N VAL A 128 -4.48 -13.12 -4.70
CA VAL A 128 -3.79 -12.08 -3.91
C VAL A 128 -2.37 -11.82 -4.42
N THR A 129 -1.80 -12.71 -5.25
CA THR A 129 -0.39 -12.66 -5.64
C THR A 129 -0.03 -11.38 -6.39
N ASP A 130 -0.86 -11.00 -7.37
CA ASP A 130 -0.61 -9.80 -8.17
C ASP A 130 -0.83 -8.52 -7.35
N PHE A 131 -1.84 -8.50 -6.47
CA PHE A 131 -2.02 -7.41 -5.51
C PHE A 131 -0.84 -7.27 -4.55
N ALA A 132 -0.33 -8.38 -4.02
CA ALA A 132 0.83 -8.37 -3.15
C ALA A 132 2.07 -7.83 -3.86
N MET A 133 2.28 -8.17 -5.13
CA MET A 133 3.39 -7.63 -5.91
C MET A 133 3.22 -6.14 -6.19
N GLY A 134 2.01 -5.70 -6.56
CA GLY A 134 1.69 -4.28 -6.76
C GLY A 134 1.93 -3.45 -5.49
N TRP A 135 1.43 -3.91 -4.35
CA TRP A 135 1.66 -3.25 -3.06
C TRP A 135 3.13 -3.25 -2.66
N HIS A 136 3.88 -4.31 -2.96
CA HIS A 136 5.32 -4.28 -2.71
C HIS A 136 5.98 -3.12 -3.47
N TRP A 137 5.67 -2.96 -4.75
CA TRP A 137 6.21 -1.87 -5.56
C TRP A 137 5.82 -0.49 -5.02
N TYR A 138 4.54 -0.27 -4.69
CA TYR A 138 4.09 0.98 -4.10
C TYR A 138 4.73 1.26 -2.74
N LEU A 139 4.87 0.25 -1.88
CA LEU A 139 5.53 0.40 -0.57
C LEU A 139 7.04 0.69 -0.71
N ALA A 140 7.69 0.22 -1.79
CA ALA A 140 9.06 0.63 -2.10
C ALA A 140 9.14 2.10 -2.56
N LYS A 141 8.12 2.61 -3.28
CA LYS A 141 8.02 4.05 -3.60
C LYS A 141 7.76 4.88 -2.34
N LEU A 142 6.93 4.39 -1.41
CA LEU A 142 6.71 5.02 -0.11
C LEU A 142 8.03 5.11 0.67
N GLU A 143 8.81 4.03 0.68
CA GLU A 143 10.13 4.04 1.32
C GLU A 143 11.04 5.13 0.75
N ALA A 144 11.10 5.26 -0.58
CA ALA A 144 11.85 6.33 -1.23
C ALA A 144 11.35 7.74 -0.90
N GLU A 145 10.03 7.94 -0.81
CA GLU A 145 9.45 9.23 -0.40
C GLU A 145 9.73 9.59 1.05
N VAL A 146 9.79 8.60 1.95
CA VAL A 146 10.10 8.83 3.37
C VAL A 146 11.59 9.08 3.57
N SER A 147 12.45 8.21 3.04
CA SER A 147 13.89 8.23 3.34
C SER A 147 14.74 9.06 2.36
N GLY A 148 14.14 9.54 1.27
CA GLY A 148 14.85 10.20 0.17
C GLY A 148 15.79 9.28 -0.62
N ALA A 149 15.63 7.95 -0.48
CA ALA A 149 16.41 6.97 -1.22
C ALA A 149 15.94 6.89 -2.69
N PRO A 150 16.75 6.32 -3.61
CA PRO A 150 16.29 5.99 -4.94
C PRO A 150 15.06 5.07 -4.89
N GLY A 151 14.00 5.43 -5.60
CA GLY A 151 12.81 4.60 -5.75
C GLY A 151 13.06 3.31 -6.53
N PRO A 152 12.10 2.37 -6.52
CA PRO A 152 12.16 1.21 -7.39
C PRO A 152 12.20 1.66 -8.86
N GLY A 153 12.74 0.79 -9.72
CA GLY A 153 12.67 0.99 -11.17
C GLY A 153 11.24 0.99 -11.70
N HIS A 154 11.11 1.14 -13.03
CA HIS A 154 9.83 0.95 -13.72
C HIS A 154 9.20 -0.40 -13.38
N TRP A 155 7.88 -0.50 -13.47
CA TRP A 155 7.14 -1.73 -13.14
C TRP A 155 7.74 -2.97 -13.81
N ASP A 156 8.06 -2.92 -15.11
CA ASP A 156 8.64 -4.08 -15.83
C ASP A 156 9.98 -4.54 -15.24
N ALA A 157 10.84 -3.59 -14.86
CA ALA A 157 12.13 -3.91 -14.25
C ALA A 157 11.94 -4.50 -12.85
N PHE A 158 11.03 -3.94 -12.08
CA PHE A 158 10.67 -4.46 -10.76
C PHE A 158 10.04 -5.86 -10.86
N TYR A 159 9.13 -6.08 -11.81
CA TYR A 159 8.48 -7.36 -12.05
C TYR A 159 9.49 -8.43 -12.47
N ALA A 160 10.43 -8.10 -13.38
CA ALA A 160 11.48 -9.03 -13.79
C ALA A 160 12.39 -9.45 -12.62
N GLU A 161 12.69 -8.53 -11.70
CA GLU A 161 13.54 -8.78 -10.53
C GLU A 161 12.80 -9.51 -9.40
N VAL A 162 11.59 -9.06 -9.05
CA VAL A 162 10.85 -9.47 -7.85
C VAL A 162 9.77 -10.51 -8.16
N GLY A 163 9.25 -10.58 -9.39
CA GLY A 163 8.24 -11.54 -9.83
C GLY A 163 8.56 -13.00 -9.52
N PRO A 164 9.80 -13.50 -9.75
CA PRO A 164 10.16 -14.89 -9.42
C PRO A 164 9.96 -15.23 -7.95
N ALA A 165 10.12 -14.24 -7.08
CA ALA A 165 9.91 -14.33 -5.64
C ALA A 165 8.41 -14.46 -5.25
N TYR A 166 7.51 -14.08 -6.16
CA TYR A 166 6.07 -14.28 -6.06
C TYR A 166 5.58 -15.46 -6.93
N GLY A 167 6.49 -16.28 -7.47
CA GLY A 167 6.14 -17.40 -8.35
C GLY A 167 5.69 -16.97 -9.76
N ARG A 168 5.93 -15.71 -10.14
CA ARG A 168 5.66 -15.19 -11.48
C ARG A 168 6.92 -15.31 -12.34
N ALA A 169 6.77 -15.81 -13.57
CA ALA A 169 7.84 -15.80 -14.55
C ALA A 169 7.99 -14.39 -15.14
N PRO A 170 9.21 -13.95 -15.51
CA PRO A 170 9.38 -12.70 -16.27
C PRO A 170 8.53 -12.77 -17.55
N ALA A 171 7.90 -11.65 -17.92
CA ALA A 171 7.22 -11.55 -19.21
C ALA A 171 8.26 -11.76 -20.33
N ASP A 172 7.98 -12.69 -21.25
CA ASP A 172 8.78 -12.97 -22.46
C ASP A 172 8.81 -11.75 -23.40
#